data_AF-A0A1S3EIM3-F1
#
_entry.id   AF-A0A1S3EIM3-F1
#
_cell.length_a   1.000
_cell.length_b   1.000
_cell.length_c   1.000
_cell.angle_alpha   90.00
_cell.angle_beta   90.00
_cell.angle_gamma   90.00
#
_symmetry.space_group_name_H-M   'P 1'
#
loop_
_entity.id
_entity.type
_entity.pdbx_description
1 polymer ?
#
loop_
_entity_poly.entity_id
_entity_poly.type
_entity_poly.pdbx_seq_one_letter_code
_entity_poly.pdbx_strand_id
1 'polypeptide(L)'
;MGSKSLPKFIDEKIKKGKGVLPGRKEIYIDTHTRKDGTIVNEKAAKLIEELKKHNNEAGTSQSTQDTQGSMSWKDDIFYQIQGPDKNGRVRCMGKIPHSKKSKVCASENEELRERVKNMENLLANVMTLIQNRFSGADVNDIIQAARQVPDATSAQNHLNSLSPNNNENNENGED
;
A
#
# COMPACT_ATOMS: atom_id res chain seq x y z
N MET A 1 -23.75 16.78 22.80
CA MET A 1 -23.48 16.67 21.35
C MET A 1 -22.30 15.74 21.17
N GLY A 2 -22.50 14.52 20.65
CA GLY A 2 -21.42 13.54 20.51
C GLY A 2 -20.47 13.90 19.36
N SER A 3 -19.16 13.78 19.59
CA SER A 3 -18.14 13.91 18.55
C SER A 3 -18.33 12.78 17.53
N LYS A 4 -18.41 13.11 16.23
CA LYS A 4 -18.46 12.10 15.17
C LYS A 4 -17.13 11.33 15.15
N SER A 5 -17.19 10.00 14.95
CA SER A 5 -15.98 9.20 14.74
C SER A 5 -15.39 9.48 13.35
N LEU A 6 -14.07 9.34 13.22
CA LEU A 6 -13.36 9.58 11.96
C LEU A 6 -13.91 8.78 10.76
N PRO A 7 -14.23 7.46 10.89
CA PRO A 7 -14.84 6.71 9.78
C PRO A 7 -16.19 7.29 9.32
N LYS A 8 -17.06 7.69 10.27
CA LYS A 8 -18.35 8.30 9.94
C LYS A 8 -18.18 9.65 9.24
N PHE A 9 -17.17 10.42 9.64
CA PHE A 9 -16.82 11.68 8.97
C PHE A 9 -16.38 11.45 7.51
N ILE A 10 -15.52 10.47 7.27
CA ILE A 10 -15.05 10.11 5.92
C ILE A 10 -16.22 9.64 5.05
N ASP A 11 -17.07 8.73 5.54
CA ASP A 11 -18.24 8.24 4.81
C ASP A 11 -19.20 9.38 4.40
N GLU A 12 -19.41 10.35 5.30
CA GLU A 12 -20.22 11.53 5.02
C GLU A 12 -19.60 12.41 3.94
N LYS A 13 -18.27 12.58 3.96
CA LYS A 13 -17.51 13.29 2.93
C LYS A 13 -17.60 12.59 1.57
N ILE A 14 -17.48 11.27 1.52
CA ILE A 14 -17.64 10.47 0.30
C ILE A 14 -19.05 10.66 -0.28
N LYS A 15 -20.08 10.57 0.55
CA LYS A 15 -21.48 10.78 0.12
C LYS A 15 -21.70 12.18 -0.45
N LYS A 16 -21.13 13.22 0.18
CA LYS A 16 -21.19 14.60 -0.32
C LYS A 16 -20.40 14.79 -1.61
N GLY A 17 -19.25 14.12 -1.74
CA GLY A 17 -18.38 14.14 -2.91
C GLY A 17 -18.79 13.18 -4.03
N LYS A 18 -20.06 12.74 -4.08
CA LYS A 18 -20.58 11.80 -5.11
C LYS A 18 -19.75 10.50 -5.25
N GLY A 19 -19.26 9.96 -4.14
CA GLY A 19 -18.46 8.73 -4.14
C GLY A 19 -16.94 8.96 -4.20
N VAL A 20 -16.47 10.20 -4.36
CA VAL A 20 -15.04 10.50 -4.35
C VAL A 20 -14.48 10.39 -2.93
N LEU A 21 -13.44 9.57 -2.77
CA LEU A 21 -12.71 9.42 -1.51
C LEU A 21 -11.86 10.68 -1.26
N PRO A 22 -12.04 11.37 -0.11
CA PRO A 22 -11.21 12.52 0.22
C PRO A 22 -9.75 12.10 0.48
N GLY A 23 -8.80 12.93 0.06
CA GLY A 23 -7.38 12.70 0.34
C GLY A 23 -7.01 12.95 1.80
N ARG A 24 -5.85 12.44 2.23
CA ARG A 24 -5.37 12.61 3.63
C ARG A 24 -5.20 14.07 4.03
N LYS A 25 -4.73 14.93 3.11
CA LYS A 25 -4.60 16.37 3.34
C LYS A 25 -5.93 17.01 3.74
N GLU A 26 -6.99 16.67 3.01
CA GLU A 26 -8.32 17.24 3.24
C GLU A 26 -8.89 16.75 4.57
N ILE A 27 -8.77 15.44 4.83
CA ILE A 27 -9.22 14.86 6.09
C ILE A 27 -8.47 15.51 7.26
N TYR A 28 -7.16 15.73 7.15
CA TYR A 28 -6.37 16.36 8.20
C TYR A 28 -6.82 17.80 8.46
N ILE A 29 -6.94 18.62 7.42
CA ILE A 29 -7.37 20.01 7.53
C ILE A 29 -8.75 20.09 8.19
N ASP A 30 -9.73 19.30 7.72
CA ASP A 30 -11.09 19.38 8.24
C ASP A 30 -11.22 18.88 9.69
N THR A 31 -10.42 17.88 10.08
CA THR A 31 -10.46 17.32 11.43
C THR A 31 -9.72 18.17 12.45
N HIS A 32 -8.76 18.99 12.00
CA HIS A 32 -7.95 19.88 12.85
C HIS A 32 -8.36 21.35 12.74
N THR A 33 -9.41 21.65 11.98
CA THR A 33 -10.03 22.99 11.90
C THR A 33 -11.38 22.95 12.59
N ARG A 34 -11.57 23.85 13.56
CA ARG A 34 -12.85 24.01 14.28
C ARG A 34 -13.87 24.73 13.38
N LYS A 35 -15.13 24.73 13.81
CA LYS A 35 -16.23 25.39 13.07
C LYS A 35 -16.07 26.90 12.93
N ASP A 36 -15.35 27.52 13.87
CA ASP A 36 -14.98 28.95 13.86
C ASP A 36 -13.77 29.25 12.96
N GLY A 37 -13.19 28.23 12.32
CA GLY A 37 -11.98 28.34 11.50
C GLY A 37 -10.68 28.30 12.29
N THR A 38 -10.72 28.26 13.63
CA THR A 38 -9.50 28.17 14.45
C THR A 38 -8.90 26.78 14.38
N ILE A 39 -7.57 26.71 14.35
CA ILE A 39 -6.85 25.43 14.33
C ILE A 39 -6.76 24.88 15.75
N VAL A 40 -6.96 23.57 15.89
CA VAL A 40 -7.08 22.92 17.20
C VAL A 40 -5.82 23.09 18.07
N ASN A 41 -4.62 23.07 17.48
CA ASN A 41 -3.34 23.28 18.17
C ASN A 41 -2.27 23.90 17.24
N GLU A 42 -1.18 24.40 17.83
CA GLU A 42 -0.08 25.03 17.09
C GLU A 42 0.63 24.04 16.14
N LYS A 43 0.80 22.78 16.57
CA LYS A 43 1.43 21.75 15.74
C LYS A 43 0.64 21.48 14.47
N ALA A 44 -0.69 21.41 14.56
CA ALA A 44 -1.55 21.27 13.38
C ALA A 44 -1.57 22.55 12.56
N ALA A 45 -1.43 23.73 13.17
CA ALA A 45 -1.33 24.98 12.42
C ALA A 45 -0.11 24.97 11.49
N LYS A 46 1.07 24.63 12.01
CA LYS A 46 2.31 24.47 11.22
C LYS A 46 2.14 23.47 10.08
N LEU A 47 1.56 22.30 10.38
CA LEU A 47 1.38 21.27 9.36
C LEU A 47 0.34 21.65 8.30
N ILE A 48 -0.75 22.32 8.68
CA ILE A 48 -1.77 22.82 7.75
C ILE A 48 -1.19 23.93 6.87
N GLU A 49 -0.38 24.81 7.43
CA GLU A 49 0.34 25.84 6.68
C GLU A 49 1.27 25.21 5.64
N GLU A 50 2.04 24.20 6.04
CA GLU A 50 2.91 23.45 5.14
C GLU A 50 2.13 22.71 4.05
N LEU A 51 1.02 22.04 4.39
CA LEU A 51 0.12 21.39 3.44
C LEU A 51 -0.46 22.38 2.42
N LYS A 52 -0.79 23.60 2.85
CA LYS A 52 -1.30 24.66 1.97
C LYS A 52 -0.20 25.23 1.08
N LYS A 53 1.03 25.38 1.59
CA LYS A 53 2.18 25.86 0.83
C LYS A 53 2.51 24.93 -0.35
N HIS A 54 2.60 23.62 -0.10
CA HIS A 54 2.88 22.62 -1.14
C HIS A 54 1.77 22.55 -2.21
N ASN A 55 0.55 23.00 -1.91
CA ASN A 55 -0.53 23.09 -2.89
C ASN A 55 -0.38 24.30 -3.85
N ASN A 56 0.38 25.32 -3.47
CA ASN A 56 0.61 26.51 -4.30
C ASN A 56 1.91 26.41 -5.13
N GLU A 57 2.93 25.71 -4.60
CA GLU A 57 4.20 25.49 -5.32
C GLU A 57 4.09 24.37 -6.36
N ALA A 58 3.23 23.36 -6.12
CA ALA A 58 2.88 22.36 -7.10
C ALA A 58 1.59 22.76 -7.84
N GLY A 59 1.71 23.67 -8.81
CA GLY A 59 0.77 23.64 -9.93
C GLY A 59 0.80 22.22 -10.51
N THR A 60 -0.28 21.47 -10.34
CA THR A 60 -0.42 20.08 -10.84
C THR A 60 0.43 19.04 -10.11
N SER A 61 0.00 18.65 -8.92
CA SER A 61 -0.05 17.24 -8.53
C SER A 61 -1.27 17.02 -7.64
N GLN A 62 -2.43 17.40 -8.19
CA GLN A 62 -3.60 16.56 -8.00
C GLN A 62 -3.15 15.20 -8.50
N SER A 63 -2.74 14.32 -7.57
CA SER A 63 -2.60 12.88 -7.80
C SER A 63 -3.75 12.55 -8.74
N THR A 64 -3.38 12.25 -9.97
CA THR A 64 -4.32 11.99 -11.03
C THR A 64 -5.28 10.99 -10.42
N GLN A 65 -6.56 11.38 -10.33
CA GLN A 65 -7.62 10.42 -10.13
C GLN A 65 -7.70 9.64 -11.43
N ASP A 66 -6.65 8.89 -11.73
CA ASP A 66 -6.67 7.89 -12.76
C ASP A 66 -7.68 6.88 -12.26
N THR A 67 -8.70 6.75 -13.09
CA THR A 67 -9.84 5.85 -13.22
C THR A 67 -9.65 4.39 -12.75
N GLN A 68 -8.63 4.06 -11.96
CA GLN A 68 -8.36 2.72 -11.47
C GLN A 68 -7.74 2.73 -10.06
N GLY A 69 -8.51 3.20 -9.06
CA GLY A 69 -8.57 2.67 -7.70
C GLY A 69 -7.31 2.57 -6.81
N SER A 70 -6.12 2.97 -7.27
CA SER A 70 -4.87 2.79 -6.52
C SER A 70 -4.30 4.14 -6.07
N MET A 71 -4.67 4.56 -4.86
CA MET A 71 -3.98 5.68 -4.19
C MET A 71 -2.64 5.18 -3.63
N SER A 72 -1.52 5.67 -4.16
CA SER A 72 -0.20 5.41 -3.55
C SER A 72 -0.03 6.29 -2.31
N TRP A 73 -0.31 5.73 -1.13
CA TRP A 73 -0.16 6.43 0.16
C TRP A 73 1.28 6.83 0.49
N LYS A 74 2.26 6.35 -0.28
CA LYS A 74 3.68 6.65 -0.09
C LYS A 74 4.13 7.92 -0.81
N ASP A 75 3.29 8.48 -1.68
CA ASP A 75 3.70 9.59 -2.55
C ASP A 75 2.82 10.83 -2.38
N ASP A 76 1.79 10.78 -1.54
CA ASP A 76 0.94 11.95 -1.32
C ASP A 76 1.66 13.06 -0.52
N ILE A 77 1.20 14.30 -0.68
CA ILE A 77 1.79 15.48 -0.04
C ILE A 77 1.83 15.32 1.50
N PHE A 78 0.84 14.62 2.06
CA PHE A 78 0.80 14.36 3.50
C PHE A 78 1.93 13.42 3.96
N TYR A 79 2.27 12.42 3.14
CA TYR A 79 3.42 11.54 3.36
C TYR A 79 4.73 12.32 3.29
N GLN A 80 4.88 13.20 2.31
CA GLN A 80 6.10 13.98 2.12
C GLN A 80 6.39 14.88 3.33
N ILE A 81 5.36 15.53 3.87
CA ILE A 81 5.48 16.43 5.02
C ILE A 81 5.64 15.64 6.33
N GLN A 82 4.79 14.64 6.57
CA GLN A 82 4.71 13.99 7.88
C GLN A 82 5.60 12.74 7.99
N GLY A 83 6.19 12.28 6.88
CA GLY A 83 7.01 11.09 6.78
C GLY A 83 6.19 9.79 6.69
N PRO A 84 6.80 8.61 6.90
CA PRO A 84 6.11 7.33 6.85
C PRO A 84 5.07 7.13 7.96
N ASP A 85 4.05 6.34 7.65
CA ASP A 85 3.06 5.89 8.64
C ASP A 85 3.67 4.86 9.59
N LYS A 86 3.26 4.90 10.86
CA LYS A 86 3.78 3.99 11.90
C LYS A 86 2.80 2.83 12.13
N ASN A 87 3.33 1.64 12.45
CA ASN A 87 2.55 0.47 12.89
C ASN A 87 1.55 -0.09 11.85
N GLY A 88 1.82 0.06 10.56
CA GLY A 88 0.97 -0.49 9.48
C GLY A 88 -0.40 0.18 9.35
N ARG A 89 -0.64 1.30 10.05
CA ARG A 89 -1.90 2.04 10.01
C ARG A 89 -1.73 3.32 9.22
N VAL A 90 -2.55 3.49 8.18
CA VAL A 90 -2.58 4.73 7.39
C VAL A 90 -3.18 5.86 8.23
N ARG A 91 -2.42 6.96 8.43
CA ARG A 91 -2.93 8.15 9.13
C ARG A 91 -4.10 8.78 8.39
N CYS A 92 -4.95 9.48 9.12
CA CYS A 92 -6.16 10.14 8.62
C CYS A 92 -7.25 9.21 8.04
N MET A 93 -7.05 7.89 7.98
CA MET A 93 -8.01 6.96 7.34
C MET A 93 -8.92 6.20 8.32
N GLY A 94 -8.89 6.55 9.61
CA GLY A 94 -9.68 5.84 10.62
C GLY A 94 -9.30 4.36 10.74
N LYS A 95 -10.03 3.59 11.58
CA LYS A 95 -10.01 2.14 11.46
C LYS A 95 -10.93 1.87 10.29
N ILE A 96 -10.42 1.38 9.17
CA ILE A 96 -11.27 0.80 8.14
C ILE A 96 -12.08 -0.26 8.90
N PRO A 97 -13.42 -0.12 9.00
CA PRO A 97 -14.22 -1.21 9.53
C PRO A 97 -13.81 -2.41 8.68
N HIS A 98 -13.32 -3.50 9.29
CA HIS A 98 -13.29 -4.75 8.56
C HIS A 98 -14.72 -4.90 8.05
N SER A 99 -14.94 -4.74 6.74
CA SER A 99 -16.22 -5.08 6.16
C SER A 99 -16.48 -6.47 6.70
N LYS A 100 -17.62 -6.67 7.39
CA LYS A 100 -18.08 -8.03 7.66
C LYS A 100 -17.98 -8.70 6.31
N LYS A 101 -17.02 -9.62 6.15
CA LYS A 101 -16.58 -10.08 4.83
C LYS A 101 -17.86 -10.36 4.05
N SER A 102 -18.13 -9.54 3.02
CA SER A 102 -19.15 -9.94 2.06
C SER A 102 -18.70 -11.32 1.61
N LYS A 103 -19.57 -12.32 1.72
CA LYS A 103 -19.26 -13.71 1.40
C LYS A 103 -18.66 -13.85 -0.03
N VAL A 104 -18.84 -12.81 -0.86
CA VAL A 104 -18.30 -12.61 -2.20
C VAL A 104 -16.75 -12.47 -2.24
N CYS A 105 -16.10 -11.82 -1.27
CA CYS A 105 -14.64 -11.65 -1.31
C CYS A 105 -13.86 -12.95 -1.01
N ALA A 106 -14.48 -13.91 -0.32
CA ALA A 106 -13.87 -15.22 -0.10
C ALA A 106 -14.05 -16.10 -1.34
N SER A 107 -15.23 -16.06 -1.98
CA SER A 107 -15.51 -16.89 -3.16
C SER A 107 -14.71 -16.48 -4.39
N GLU A 108 -14.47 -15.18 -4.61
CA GLU A 108 -13.68 -14.71 -5.76
C GLU A 108 -12.20 -15.09 -5.62
N ASN A 109 -11.65 -15.02 -4.40
CA ASN A 109 -10.31 -15.53 -4.13
C ASN A 109 -10.22 -17.06 -4.25
N GLU A 110 -11.28 -17.78 -3.88
CA GLU A 110 -11.36 -19.24 -4.05
C GLU A 110 -11.40 -19.62 -5.53
N GLU A 111 -12.21 -18.91 -6.34
CA GLU A 111 -12.28 -19.10 -7.79
C GLU A 111 -10.93 -18.81 -8.47
N LEU A 112 -10.24 -17.75 -8.05
CA LEU A 112 -8.90 -17.43 -8.54
C LEU A 112 -7.89 -18.52 -8.16
N ARG A 113 -7.96 -19.08 -6.95
CA ARG A 113 -7.10 -20.19 -6.50
C ARG A 113 -7.35 -21.45 -7.33
N GLU A 114 -8.61 -21.81 -7.56
CA GLU A 114 -8.97 -22.95 -8.40
C GLU A 114 -8.53 -22.74 -9.86
N ARG A 115 -8.63 -21.51 -10.38
CA ARG A 115 -8.16 -21.17 -11.73
C ARG A 115 -6.64 -21.30 -11.86
N VAL A 116 -5.88 -20.85 -10.85
CA VAL A 116 -4.42 -21.02 -10.80
C VAL A 116 -4.04 -22.49 -10.77
N LYS A 117 -4.69 -23.28 -9.91
CA LYS A 117 -4.47 -24.73 -9.82
C LYS A 117 -4.74 -25.46 -11.13
N ASN A 118 -5.80 -25.07 -11.84
CA ASN A 118 -6.09 -25.62 -13.17
C ASN A 118 -5.02 -25.26 -14.20
N MET A 119 -4.47 -24.04 -14.16
CA MET A 119 -3.36 -23.65 -15.04
C MET A 119 -2.08 -24.40 -14.72
N GLU A 120 -1.75 -24.63 -13.44
CA GLU A 120 -0.60 -25.43 -13.02
C GLU A 120 -0.68 -26.86 -13.56
N ASN A 121 -1.86 -27.49 -13.46
CA ASN A 121 -2.10 -28.83 -14.00
C ASN A 121 -1.96 -28.88 -15.52
N LEU A 122 -2.47 -27.86 -16.24
CA LEU A 122 -2.33 -27.76 -17.69
C LEU A 122 -0.85 -27.65 -18.11
N LEU A 123 -0.10 -26.81 -17.40
CA LEU A 123 1.34 -26.63 -17.64
C LEU A 123 2.13 -27.93 -17.39
N ALA A 124 1.81 -28.65 -16.31
CA ALA A 124 2.41 -29.95 -16.02
C ALA A 124 2.17 -30.95 -17.16
N ASN A 125 0.95 -31.03 -17.70
CA ASN A 125 0.61 -31.91 -18.81
C ASN A 125 1.39 -31.56 -20.09
N VAL A 126 1.49 -30.27 -20.42
CA VAL A 126 2.27 -29.79 -21.57
C VAL A 126 3.75 -30.15 -21.39
N MET A 127 4.28 -29.98 -20.19
CA MET A 127 5.66 -30.31 -19.86
C MET A 127 5.96 -31.80 -20.02
N THR A 128 5.06 -32.68 -19.58
CA THR A 128 5.16 -34.12 -19.81
C THR A 128 5.09 -34.48 -21.29
N LEU A 129 4.22 -33.83 -22.06
CA LEU A 129 4.13 -34.07 -23.50
C LEU A 129 5.41 -33.67 -24.23
N ILE A 130 6.02 -32.54 -23.84
CA ILE A 130 7.30 -32.08 -24.38
C ILE A 130 8.41 -33.09 -24.05
N GLN A 131 8.50 -33.55 -22.80
CA GLN A 131 9.47 -34.58 -22.39
C GLN A 131 9.34 -35.88 -23.19
N ASN A 132 8.10 -36.31 -23.48
CA ASN A 132 7.87 -37.54 -24.23
C ASN A 132 8.19 -37.42 -25.73
N ARG A 133 8.10 -36.21 -26.29
CA ARG A 133 8.27 -35.95 -27.73
C ARG A 133 9.68 -35.48 -28.08
N PHE A 134 10.36 -34.82 -27.15
CA PHE A 134 11.64 -34.18 -27.36
C PHE A 134 12.60 -34.59 -26.24
N SER A 135 13.74 -35.17 -26.61
CA SER A 135 14.82 -35.54 -25.70
C SER A 135 16.10 -34.84 -26.17
N GLY A 136 16.58 -33.87 -25.38
CA GLY A 136 17.78 -33.07 -25.69
C GLY A 136 18.21 -32.20 -24.50
N ALA A 137 19.47 -31.76 -24.50
CA ALA A 137 20.04 -30.93 -23.42
C ALA A 137 19.22 -29.65 -23.19
N ASP A 138 18.88 -28.95 -24.26
CA ASP A 138 18.08 -27.70 -24.22
C ASP A 138 16.69 -27.90 -23.60
N VAL A 139 16.04 -29.04 -23.86
CA VAL A 139 14.72 -29.37 -23.30
C VAL A 139 14.85 -29.62 -21.79
N ASN A 140 15.93 -30.28 -21.36
CA ASN A 140 16.20 -30.54 -19.95
C ASN A 140 16.55 -29.26 -19.17
N ASP A 141 17.22 -28.30 -19.81
CA ASP A 141 17.53 -26.99 -19.22
C ASP A 141 16.25 -26.16 -19.03
N ILE A 142 15.35 -26.15 -20.02
CA ILE A 142 14.03 -25.52 -19.91
C ILE A 142 13.22 -26.17 -18.77
N ILE A 143 13.31 -27.50 -18.63
CA ILE A 143 12.62 -28.24 -17.56
C ILE A 143 13.16 -27.87 -16.17
N GLN A 144 14.46 -27.73 -16.02
CA GLN A 144 15.08 -27.33 -14.77
C GLN A 144 14.75 -25.88 -14.40
N ALA A 145 14.68 -24.98 -15.38
CA ALA A 145 14.28 -23.59 -15.16
C ALA A 145 12.81 -23.50 -14.68
N ALA A 146 11.90 -24.26 -15.28
CA ALA A 146 10.48 -24.27 -14.89
C ALA A 146 10.23 -24.81 -13.47
N ARG A 147 11.09 -25.69 -12.95
CA ARG A 147 11.04 -26.21 -11.57
C ARG A 147 11.55 -25.23 -10.52
N GLN A 148 12.29 -24.20 -10.92
CA GLN A 148 12.89 -23.22 -10.01
C GLN A 148 11.98 -22.02 -9.70
N VAL A 149 10.77 -21.95 -10.29
CA VAL A 149 9.81 -20.89 -9.96
C VAL A 149 9.46 -21.01 -8.47
N PRO A 150 9.86 -20.04 -7.62
CA PRO A 150 9.65 -20.16 -6.20
C PRO A 150 8.16 -20.07 -5.88
N ASP A 151 7.68 -21.03 -5.10
CA ASP A 151 6.35 -21.01 -4.50
C ASP A 151 6.20 -19.72 -3.69
N ALA A 152 5.35 -18.81 -4.15
CA ALA A 152 5.12 -17.50 -3.51
C ALA A 152 4.58 -17.63 -2.07
N THR A 153 4.24 -18.85 -1.64
CA THR A 153 3.87 -19.19 -0.28
C THR A 153 5.04 -19.11 0.72
N SER A 154 6.30 -19.20 0.27
CA SER A 154 7.50 -19.26 1.15
C SER A 154 8.00 -17.88 1.66
N ALA A 155 7.52 -16.77 1.11
CA ALA A 155 8.07 -15.43 1.37
C ALA A 155 7.77 -14.85 2.78
N GLN A 156 7.17 -15.60 3.71
CA GLN A 156 6.77 -15.09 5.03
C GLN A 156 7.83 -15.19 6.14
N ASN A 157 8.97 -15.86 5.95
CA ASN A 157 9.86 -16.21 7.07
C ASN A 157 11.23 -15.49 7.13
N HIS A 158 11.53 -14.53 6.25
CA HIS A 158 12.88 -13.91 6.22
C HIS A 158 13.03 -12.54 6.91
N LEU A 159 12.12 -12.15 7.82
CA LEU A 159 12.23 -10.86 8.54
C LEU A 159 12.99 -10.91 9.87
N ASN A 160 13.49 -12.07 10.30
CA ASN A 160 14.21 -12.18 11.58
C ASN A 160 15.67 -12.63 11.40
N SER A 161 16.52 -11.74 10.90
CA SER A 161 17.87 -11.54 11.46
C SER A 161 18.60 -10.46 10.67
N LEU A 162 18.71 -9.26 11.22
CA LEU A 162 19.84 -8.36 10.95
C LEU A 162 19.91 -7.33 12.10
N SER A 163 20.61 -7.75 13.14
CA SER A 163 21.46 -6.90 13.96
C SER A 163 22.55 -7.83 14.49
N PRO A 164 23.83 -7.40 14.45
CA PRO A 164 24.29 -6.56 15.53
C PRO A 164 25.10 -5.33 15.11
N ASN A 165 24.88 -4.30 15.93
CA ASN A 165 25.72 -3.17 16.23
C ASN A 165 27.16 -3.61 16.59
N ASN A 166 28.19 -2.85 16.21
CA ASN A 166 29.17 -2.25 17.14
C ASN A 166 30.26 -1.44 16.41
N ASN A 167 30.21 -0.15 16.70
CA ASN A 167 31.27 0.86 16.86
C ASN A 167 32.72 0.36 16.96
N GLU A 168 33.63 0.93 16.15
CA GLU A 168 35.03 1.18 16.52
C GLU A 168 35.50 2.53 15.96
N ASN A 169 36.26 3.23 16.79
CA ASN A 169 36.70 4.60 16.67
C ASN A 169 37.99 4.75 15.85
N ASN A 170 38.20 5.98 15.39
CA ASN A 170 39.45 6.74 15.35
C ASN A 170 40.46 6.61 14.19
N GLU A 171 41.00 7.81 13.93
CA GLU A 171 42.29 8.20 13.35
C GLU A 171 42.44 8.35 11.83
N ASN A 172 42.63 9.61 11.42
CA ASN A 172 43.73 10.21 10.61
C ASN A 172 43.15 11.43 9.85
N GLY A 173 43.62 12.67 9.97
CA GLY A 173 44.99 13.15 10.21
C GLY A 173 45.60 13.60 8.89
N GLU A 174 45.66 14.93 8.66
CA GLU A 174 46.50 15.67 7.68
C GLU A 174 46.15 15.45 6.17
N ASP A 175 46.14 16.44 5.26
CA ASP A 175 46.73 17.78 5.14
C ASP A 175 45.73 18.83 4.59
#